data_AF-A0A3P9JH74-F1
#
_entry.id   AF-A0A3P9JH74-F1
#
_cell.length_a   1.000
_cell.length_b   1.000
_cell.length_c   1.000
_cell.angle_alpha   90.00
_cell.angle_beta   90.00
_cell.angle_gamma   90.00
#
_symmetry.space_group_name_H-M   'P 1'
#
loop_
_entity.id
_entity.type
_entity.pdbx_description
1 polymer ?
#
loop_
_entity_poly.entity_id
_entity_poly.type
_entity_poly.pdbx_seq_one_letter_code
_entity_poly.pdbx_strand_id
1 'polypeptide(L)' 'LRIQCDNTPPHGARIVRTRLKEVAVPHMVWPVMTPDLNTKELVWDQVKQRLDDGTPPLSDLAELYVLVEE' A
#
# COMPACT_ATOMS: atom_id res chain seq x y z
N LEU A 1 14.67 -9.77 -0.43
CA LEU A 1 13.39 -9.04 -0.44
C LEU A 1 13.12 -8.53 0.98
N ARG A 2 12.72 -7.26 1.14
CA ARG A 2 12.40 -6.64 2.45
C ARG A 2 10.99 -6.07 2.37
N ILE A 3 10.29 -6.02 3.49
CA ILE A 3 8.97 -5.40 3.58
C ILE A 3 9.14 -3.93 3.91
N GLN A 4 8.50 -3.09 3.10
CA GLN A 4 8.34 -1.67 3.32
C GLN A 4 6.89 -1.42 3.72
N CYS A 5 6.70 -0.86 4.91
CA CYS A 5 5.38 -0.43 5.41
C CYS A 5 5.55 0.94 6.07
N ASP A 6 4.44 1.67 6.19
CA ASP A 6 4.40 2.85 7.05
C ASP A 6 4.55 2.45 8.53
N ASN A 7 4.91 3.42 9.37
CA ASN A 7 5.10 3.22 10.80
C ASN A 7 3.80 3.35 11.61
N THR A 8 2.63 3.06 11.01
CA THR A 8 1.37 3.13 11.77
C THR A 8 1.37 2.14 12.94
N PRO A 9 0.64 2.44 14.04
CA PRO A 9 0.66 1.60 15.24
C PRO A 9 0.39 0.10 15.00
N PRO A 10 -0.52 -0.30 14.08
CA PRO A 10 -0.72 -1.71 13.75
C PRO A 10 0.53 -2.40 13.21
N HIS A 11 1.28 -1.76 12.30
CA HIS A 11 2.51 -2.34 11.74
C HIS A 11 3.69 -2.34 12.74
N GLY A 12 3.69 -1.39 13.68
CA GLY A 12 4.62 -1.34 14.80
C GLY A 12 4.34 -2.36 15.90
N ALA A 13 3.18 -3.03 15.89
CA ALA A 13 2.76 -3.92 16.97
C ALA A 13 3.72 -5.11 17.15
N ARG A 14 3.88 -5.53 18.40
CA ARG A 14 4.78 -6.65 18.77
C ARG A 14 4.47 -7.92 17.99
N ILE A 15 3.18 -8.25 17.83
CA ILE A 15 2.75 -9.46 17.09
C ILE A 15 3.23 -9.44 15.63
N VAL A 16 3.14 -8.29 14.95
CA VAL A 16 3.59 -8.12 13.56
C VAL A 16 5.11 -8.26 13.49
N ARG A 17 5.84 -7.59 14.39
CA ARG A 17 7.31 -7.67 14.45
C ARG A 17 7.81 -9.08 14.75
N THR A 18 7.14 -9.81 15.64
CA THR A 18 7.47 -11.22 15.94
C THR A 18 7.27 -12.08 14.71
N ARG A 19 6.11 -11.95 14.03
CA ARG A 19 5.83 -12.72 12.81
C ARG A 19 6.87 -12.47 11.72
N LEU A 20 7.25 -11.20 11.48
CA LEU A 20 8.26 -10.84 10.48
C LEU A 20 9.62 -11.50 10.76
N LYS A 21 10.01 -11.61 12.04
CA LYS A 21 11.22 -12.33 12.46
C LYS A 21 11.11 -13.84 12.21
N GLU A 22 9.97 -14.45 12.54
CA GLU A 22 9.73 -15.89 12.36
C GLU A 22 9.81 -16.29 10.88
N VAL A 23 9.25 -15.48 9.97
CA VAL A 23 9.31 -15.75 8.52
C VAL A 23 10.63 -15.28 7.88
N ALA A 24 11.59 -14.82 8.68
CA ALA A 24 12.89 -14.30 8.23
C ALA A 24 12.78 -13.18 7.18
N VAL A 25 11.73 -12.36 7.24
CA VAL A 25 11.50 -11.25 6.32
C VAL A 25 12.01 -9.96 6.95
N PRO A 26 13.07 -9.32 6.39
CA PRO A 26 13.56 -8.05 6.90
C PRO A 26 12.50 -6.96 6.78
N HIS A 27 12.28 -6.22 7.87
CA HIS A 27 11.45 -5.03 7.90
C HIS A 27 12.32 -3.78 7.69
N MET A 28 11.94 -2.93 6.72
CA MET A 28 12.61 -1.66 6.51
C MET A 28 12.13 -0.62 7.53
N VAL A 29 13.04 -0.04 8.30
CA VAL A 29 12.72 1.10 9.17
C VAL A 29 12.50 2.33 8.28
N TRP A 30 11.28 2.86 8.29
CA TRP A 30 10.89 3.99 7.46
C TRP A 30 11.08 5.33 8.19
N PRO A 31 11.52 6.41 7.52
CA PRO A 31 11.56 7.73 8.14
C PRO A 31 10.15 8.25 8.47
N VAL A 32 10.01 9.01 9.55
CA VAL A 32 8.75 9.64 9.93
C VAL A 32 8.39 10.72 8.90
N MET A 33 7.10 10.83 8.53
CA MET A 33 6.56 11.86 7.63
C MET A 33 7.19 11.89 6.22
N THR A 34 7.52 10.73 5.64
CA THR A 34 7.99 10.61 4.24
C THR A 34 7.03 9.74 3.42
N PRO A 35 5.82 10.23 3.11
CA PRO A 35 4.86 9.51 2.28
C PRO A 35 5.33 9.42 0.82
N ASP A 36 6.10 10.40 0.36
CA ASP A 36 6.69 10.50 -0.98
C ASP A 36 7.60 9.33 -1.34
N LEU A 37 8.31 8.80 -0.33
CA LEU A 37 9.19 7.66 -0.53
C LEU A 37 8.40 6.33 -0.62
N ASN A 38 7.12 6.31 -0.26
CA ASN A 38 6.36 5.08 -0.13
C ASN A 38 5.83 4.62 -1.48
N THR A 39 6.36 3.51 -2.00
CA THR A 39 5.95 2.93 -3.30
C THR A 39 4.45 2.63 -3.35
N LYS A 40 3.84 2.28 -2.21
CA LYS A 40 2.39 2.07 -2.11
C LYS A 40 1.60 3.34 -2.45
N GLU A 41 2.05 4.51 -2.00
CA GLU A 41 1.37 5.79 -2.30
C GLU A 41 1.46 6.12 -3.79
N LEU A 42 2.62 5.83 -4.42
CA LEU A 42 2.77 5.99 -5.86
C LEU A 42 1.77 5.13 -6.66
N VAL A 43 1.58 3.86 -6.28
CA VAL A 43 0.57 2.99 -6.91
C VAL A 43 -0.84 3.53 -6.66
N TRP A 44 -1.14 3.98 -5.45
CA TRP A 44 -2.43 4.59 -5.16
C TRP A 44 -2.70 5.86 -5.98
N ASP A 45 -1.69 6.66 -6.30
CA ASP A 45 -1.87 7.84 -7.13
C ASP A 45 -2.17 7.48 -8.59
N GLN A 46 -1.57 6.42 -9.11
CA GLN A 46 -1.92 5.90 -10.44
C GLN A 46 -3.36 5.37 -10.50
N VAL A 47 -3.80 4.64 -9.46
CA VAL A 47 -5.19 4.17 -9.36
C VAL A 47 -6.17 5.33 -9.27
N LYS A 48 -5.87 6.36 -8.46
CA LYS A 48 -6.69 7.58 -8.39
C LYS A 48 -6.78 8.29 -9.74
N GLN A 49 -5.66 8.43 -10.45
CA GLN A 49 -5.65 9.07 -11.76
C GLN A 49 -6.56 8.32 -12.76
N ARG A 50 -6.46 6.98 -12.82
CA ARG A 50 -7.34 6.17 -13.68
C ARG A 50 -8.81 6.29 -13.30
N LEU A 51 -9.10 6.39 -12.00
CA LEU A 51 -10.45 6.60 -11.50
C LEU A 51 -11.00 7.97 -11.94
N ASP A 52 -10.18 9.01 -11.87
CA ASP A 52 -10.55 10.38 -12.26
C ASP A 52 -10.70 10.51 -13.78
N ASP A 53 -9.90 9.79 -14.57
CA ASP A 53 -9.98 9.74 -16.03
C ASP A 53 -11.13 8.85 -16.54
N GLY A 54 -11.65 7.96 -15.69
CA GLY A 54 -12.72 7.01 -16.01
C GLY A 54 -14.05 7.70 -16.28
N THR A 55 -14.43 7.79 -17.57
CA THR A 55 -15.76 8.23 -17.99
C THR A 55 -16.45 7.07 -18.74
N PRO A 56 -17.65 6.62 -18.34
CA PRO A 56 -18.49 7.13 -17.24
C PRO A 56 -17.92 6.79 -15.84
N PRO A 57 -18.36 7.49 -14.78
CA PRO A 57 -17.95 7.19 -13.41
C PRO A 57 -18.25 5.73 -13.04
N LEU A 58 -17.33 5.10 -12.31
CA LEU A 58 -17.54 3.74 -11.81
C LEU A 58 -18.83 3.67 -10.99
N SER A 59 -19.64 2.66 -11.28
CA SER A 59 -20.97 2.47 -10.72
C SER A 59 -21.01 1.39 -9.64
N ASP A 60 -20.08 0.43 -9.68
CA ASP A 60 -20.02 -0.67 -8.73
C ASP A 60 -18.58 -1.13 -8.39
N LEU A 61 -18.49 -2.09 -7.45
CA LEU A 61 -17.20 -2.65 -7.02
C LEU A 61 -16.55 -3.53 -8.09
N ALA A 62 -17.32 -4.17 -8.97
CA ALA A 62 -16.77 -5.04 -10.00
C ALA A 62 -15.99 -4.23 -11.05
N GLU A 63 -16.51 -3.06 -11.43
CA GLU A 63 -15.81 -2.13 -12.31
C GLU A 63 -14.51 -1.60 -11.67
N LEU A 64 -14.52 -1.33 -10.36
CA LEU A 64 -13.30 -0.96 -9.62
C LEU A 64 -12.25 -2.08 -9.62
N TYR A 65 -12.67 -3.35 -9.46
CA TYR A 65 -11.76 -4.49 -9.52
C TYR A 65 -11.08 -4.62 -10.88
N VAL A 66 -11.84 -4.47 -11.98
CA VAL A 66 -11.28 -4.51 -13.33
C VAL A 66 -10.25 -3.40 -13.52
N LEU A 67 -10.56 -2.16 -13.11
CA LEU A 67 -9.66 -1.01 -13.26
C LEU A 67 -8.33 -1.17 -12.51
N VAL A 68 -8.33 -1.87 -11.37
CA VAL A 68 -7.12 -2.10 -10.56
C VAL A 68 -6.26 -3.24 -11.12
N GLU A 69 -6.86 -4.22 -11.80
CA GLU A 69 -6.16 -5.38 -12.38
C GLU A 69 -5.57 -5.12 -13.77
N GLU A 70 -6.06 -4.10 -14.50
CA GLU A 70 -5.53 -3.67 -15.81
C GLU A 70 -4.21 -2.86 -15.74
#